data_AF-Q16QQ7-F1
#
_entry.id   AF-Q16QQ7-F1
#
_cell.length_a   1.000
_cell.length_b   1.000
_cell.length_c   1.000
_cell.angle_alpha   90.00
_cell.angle_beta   90.00
_cell.angle_gamma   90.00
#
_symmetry.space_group_name_H-M   'P 1'
#
loop_
_entity.id
_entity.type
_entity.pdbx_description
1 polymer ?
#
loop_
_entity_poly.entity_id
_entity_poly.type
_entity_poly.pdbx_seq_one_letter_code
_entity_poly.pdbx_strand_id
1 'polypeptide(L)'
;MTSFYDEAHTALLTSLRDHERDFFAMMKNDCQLYTHIDSVNEAFFGYRESRNLRILEDIKAFPGMLLLVNRVVEFVLRSFNCAKSKEERQMIGSTFEIMDNSFQMLLDRSSQRSTNLSIDKKTMLKALWKALHASAAFLENYALWILDNYKTRLDTVKQLSICLRTFVMIMVNCCHRGAIEATGVAFGRVVKKICALKERLVVRNDHRNRQAKLIVELAERTFRTLIRLDLQENDFRRCRGYLYMIHNFIKADLNNNAERSYLKIYIEVNRLPLCQPGMTTEAIEKITVFQLHQLNLMVREATLNEKILEYIDDLMIIALERFKSTDWPIRNAALQLYSSIVTKLVGQRQLCSDSNCDWLPVYVSLNELIFKLVKANKYILKELRSTERVSTPFLILVLEFLSKVEYRMYNVLGQKSIIVEYRTLMWRYLRHENDQVRTLAATCFTQLHDFYEEIPRLMENLIICFFTARRNENFRYGLLKVIQFMVRKRVTNARLMFGKEVDREEYLEQLRQMIAKYCVLDDGLRASYRLRCHLLDLLLYLGFKRMDAVVVDQVFNRLAPNNFGLNVYLMRTNALYNRNLESNVLNTQQQTMEYEVVIEGDEKEDDLEED
;
A
#
# COMPACT_ATOMS: atom_id res chain seq x y z
N MET A 1 17.69 25.19 -41.19
CA MET A 1 16.88 24.78 -40.03
C MET A 1 15.47 24.35 -40.43
N THR A 2 14.71 25.16 -41.18
CA THR A 2 13.35 24.77 -41.64
C THR A 2 13.28 23.49 -42.47
N SER A 3 14.25 23.19 -43.35
CA SER A 3 14.23 21.92 -44.13
C SER A 3 14.30 20.68 -43.25
N PHE A 4 15.12 20.71 -42.19
CA PHE A 4 15.30 19.58 -41.27
C PHE A 4 14.01 19.18 -40.55
N TYR A 5 13.20 20.17 -40.14
CA TYR A 5 11.92 19.92 -39.49
C TYR A 5 10.85 19.36 -40.44
N ASP A 6 10.84 19.84 -41.68
CA ASP A 6 9.94 19.33 -42.73
C ASP A 6 10.36 17.92 -43.18
N GLU A 7 11.67 17.62 -43.22
CA GLU A 7 12.23 16.29 -43.45
C GLU A 7 11.84 15.32 -42.34
N ALA A 8 12.00 15.69 -41.07
CA ALA A 8 11.59 14.86 -39.92
C ALA A 8 10.08 14.55 -39.92
N HIS A 9 9.25 15.54 -40.25
CA HIS A 9 7.81 15.34 -40.43
C HIS A 9 7.50 14.36 -41.56
N THR A 10 8.15 14.52 -42.71
CA THR A 10 7.94 13.67 -43.89
C THR A 10 8.39 12.24 -43.63
N ALA A 11 9.53 12.06 -42.94
CA ALA A 11 10.06 10.76 -42.54
C ALA A 11 9.08 10.01 -41.62
N LEU A 12 8.60 10.66 -40.55
CA LEU A 12 7.63 10.06 -39.64
C LEU A 12 6.30 9.74 -40.35
N LEU A 13 5.81 10.61 -41.23
CA LEU A 13 4.57 10.38 -41.97
C LEU A 13 4.69 9.20 -42.94
N THR A 14 5.83 9.08 -43.61
CA THR A 14 6.11 7.98 -44.54
C THR A 14 6.20 6.67 -43.76
N SER A 15 7.02 6.65 -42.70
CA SER A 15 7.17 5.50 -41.82
C SER A 15 5.83 5.04 -41.23
N LEU A 16 4.99 5.96 -40.75
CA LEU A 16 3.65 5.63 -40.25
C LEU A 16 2.75 4.99 -41.33
N ARG A 17 2.76 5.51 -42.57
CA ARG A 17 1.96 4.93 -43.67
C ARG A 17 2.40 3.52 -44.01
N ASP A 18 3.70 3.25 -43.94
CA ASP A 18 4.23 1.92 -44.21
C ASP A 18 3.89 0.95 -43.07
N HIS A 19 3.94 1.40 -41.81
CA HIS A 19 3.48 0.60 -40.66
C HIS A 19 1.96 0.34 -40.67
N GLU A 20 1.15 1.30 -41.15
CA GLU A 20 -0.30 1.14 -41.33
C GLU A 20 -0.62 0.06 -42.40
N ARG A 21 0.28 -0.13 -43.37
CA ARG A 21 0.14 -1.17 -44.43
C ARG A 21 0.57 -2.54 -43.93
N ASP A 22 1.77 -2.65 -43.39
CA ASP A 22 2.33 -3.91 -42.90
C ASP A 22 3.29 -3.67 -41.73
N PHE A 23 2.72 -3.66 -40.52
CA PHE A 23 3.46 -3.40 -39.28
C PHE A 23 4.62 -4.38 -39.07
N PHE A 24 4.37 -5.67 -39.31
CA PHE A 24 5.36 -6.70 -39.03
C PHE A 24 6.54 -6.63 -40.02
N ALA A 25 6.25 -6.45 -41.32
CA ALA A 25 7.30 -6.30 -42.32
C ALA A 25 8.18 -5.06 -42.07
N MET A 26 7.59 -3.93 -41.64
CA MET A 26 8.36 -2.72 -41.33
C MET A 26 9.24 -2.88 -40.10
N MET A 27 8.72 -3.52 -39.06
CA MET A 27 9.48 -3.81 -37.85
C MET A 27 10.71 -4.71 -38.13
N LYS A 28 10.59 -5.67 -39.06
CA LYS A 28 11.71 -6.54 -39.49
C LYS A 28 12.79 -5.84 -40.31
N ASN A 29 12.45 -4.73 -40.97
CA ASN A 29 13.40 -3.93 -41.76
C ASN A 29 14.07 -2.83 -40.92
N ASP A 30 14.06 -2.95 -39.58
CA ASP A 30 14.58 -1.97 -38.61
C ASP A 30 14.00 -0.55 -38.71
N CYS A 31 12.89 -0.38 -39.45
CA CYS A 31 12.13 0.86 -39.49
C CYS A 31 11.24 0.95 -38.24
N GLN A 32 11.68 1.66 -37.20
CA GLN A 32 10.96 1.76 -35.94
C GLN A 32 10.27 3.12 -35.76
N LEU A 33 8.97 3.15 -35.44
CA LEU A 33 8.26 4.42 -35.22
C LEU A 33 8.83 5.24 -34.07
N TYR A 34 9.29 4.59 -33.00
CA TYR A 34 9.78 5.29 -31.81
C TYR A 34 11.06 6.09 -32.09
N THR A 35 11.96 5.58 -32.95
CA THR A 35 13.21 6.29 -33.29
C THR A 35 12.90 7.58 -34.03
N HIS A 36 11.95 7.57 -34.98
CA HIS A 36 11.51 8.79 -35.66
C HIS A 36 10.87 9.80 -34.71
N ILE A 37 10.06 9.34 -33.73
CA ILE A 37 9.47 10.23 -32.73
C ILE A 37 10.54 10.82 -31.82
N ASP A 38 11.53 10.03 -31.40
CA ASP A 38 12.64 10.50 -30.57
C ASP A 38 13.48 11.55 -31.32
N SER A 39 13.80 11.31 -32.60
CA SER A 39 14.49 12.29 -33.45
C SER A 39 13.68 13.59 -33.59
N VAL A 40 12.36 13.49 -33.76
CA VAL A 40 11.46 14.65 -33.77
C VAL A 40 11.50 15.37 -32.42
N ASN A 41 11.43 14.64 -31.31
CA ASN A 41 11.44 15.21 -29.97
C ASN A 41 12.75 15.94 -29.68
N GLU A 42 13.89 15.36 -30.06
CA GLU A 42 15.21 15.98 -29.95
C GLU A 42 15.33 17.21 -30.86
N ALA A 43 14.88 17.14 -32.11
CA ALA A 43 14.89 18.24 -33.06
C ALA A 43 14.15 19.48 -32.53
N PHE A 44 12.96 19.28 -31.96
CA PHE A 44 12.12 20.39 -31.48
C PHE A 44 12.50 20.85 -30.07
N PHE A 45 12.86 19.95 -29.16
CA PHE A 45 12.95 20.24 -27.72
C PHE A 45 14.31 19.95 -27.07
N GLY A 46 15.26 19.35 -27.81
CA GLY A 46 16.59 18.96 -27.34
C GLY A 46 17.55 20.13 -27.13
N TYR A 47 17.37 21.22 -27.87
CA TYR A 47 18.24 22.41 -27.78
C TYR A 47 17.58 23.52 -26.95
N ARG A 48 18.34 24.18 -26.07
CA ARG A 48 17.80 25.31 -25.28
C ARG A 48 17.29 26.45 -26.17
N GLU A 49 17.99 26.68 -27.28
CA GLU A 49 17.66 27.72 -28.27
C GLU A 49 16.39 27.39 -29.06
N SER A 50 16.12 26.11 -29.35
CA SER A 50 14.89 25.68 -30.05
C SER A 50 13.64 25.85 -29.19
N ARG A 51 13.75 26.04 -27.87
CA ARG A 51 12.60 26.37 -27.00
C ARG A 51 12.14 27.82 -27.12
N ASN A 52 12.87 28.67 -27.84
CA ASN A 52 12.50 30.06 -28.07
C ASN A 52 11.24 30.14 -28.95
N LEU A 53 10.21 30.83 -28.47
CA LEU A 53 8.88 30.93 -29.09
C LEU A 53 8.94 31.25 -30.59
N ARG A 54 9.79 32.22 -30.97
CA ARG A 54 9.86 32.72 -32.35
C ARG A 54 10.35 31.66 -33.34
N ILE A 55 11.22 30.74 -32.90
CA ILE A 55 11.82 29.75 -33.81
C ILE A 55 10.81 28.64 -34.13
N LEU A 56 10.04 28.16 -33.15
CA LEU A 56 9.07 27.08 -33.36
C LEU A 56 7.78 27.53 -34.03
N GLU A 57 7.34 28.77 -33.78
CA GLU A 57 6.16 29.34 -34.45
C GLU A 57 6.33 29.50 -35.95
N ASP A 58 7.56 29.82 -36.39
CA ASP A 58 7.87 30.02 -37.80
C ASP A 58 8.04 28.68 -38.57
N ILE A 59 8.08 27.55 -37.86
CA ILE A 59 8.17 26.22 -38.48
C ILE A 59 6.77 25.73 -38.86
N LYS A 60 6.50 25.70 -40.18
CA LYS A 60 5.22 25.25 -40.74
C LYS A 60 4.81 23.85 -40.29
N ALA A 61 5.77 22.92 -40.16
CA ALA A 61 5.50 21.55 -39.72
C ALA A 61 5.11 21.40 -38.24
N PHE A 62 5.40 22.39 -37.39
CA PHE A 62 5.30 22.23 -35.93
C PHE A 62 3.87 21.92 -35.43
N PRO A 63 2.81 22.65 -35.86
CA PRO A 63 1.43 22.27 -35.50
C PRO A 63 0.99 20.93 -36.11
N GLY A 64 1.50 20.60 -37.31
CA GLY A 64 1.24 19.33 -37.99
C GLY A 64 1.84 18.14 -37.24
N MET A 65 2.97 18.34 -36.58
CA MET A 65 3.67 17.29 -35.84
C MET A 65 2.85 16.74 -34.67
N LEU A 66 2.13 17.60 -33.92
CA LEU A 66 1.23 17.13 -32.86
C LEU A 66 0.14 16.19 -33.40
N LEU A 67 -0.44 16.52 -34.55
CA LEU A 67 -1.46 15.69 -35.19
C LEU A 67 -0.87 14.37 -35.69
N LEU A 68 0.34 14.41 -36.23
CA LEU A 68 1.05 13.22 -36.69
C LEU A 68 1.38 12.28 -35.53
N VAL A 69 1.92 12.79 -34.42
CA VAL A 69 2.18 11.99 -33.21
C VAL A 69 0.87 11.43 -32.63
N ASN A 70 -0.21 12.20 -32.61
CA ASN A 70 -1.52 11.66 -32.20
C ASN A 70 -1.97 10.50 -33.10
N ARG A 71 -1.73 10.59 -34.42
CA ARG A 71 -2.04 9.50 -35.36
C ARG A 71 -1.17 8.26 -35.14
N VAL A 72 0.10 8.43 -34.76
CA VAL A 72 0.96 7.31 -34.33
C VAL A 72 0.37 6.62 -33.11
N VAL A 73 -0.04 7.39 -32.09
CA VAL A 73 -0.69 6.82 -30.89
C VAL A 73 -1.96 6.06 -31.25
N GLU A 74 -2.81 6.63 -32.11
CA GLU A 74 -4.02 5.94 -32.57
C GLU A 74 -3.71 4.64 -33.32
N PHE A 75 -2.69 4.64 -34.18
CA PHE A 75 -2.23 3.43 -34.86
C PHE A 75 -1.76 2.37 -33.85
N VAL A 76 -0.87 2.75 -32.92
CA VAL A 76 -0.33 1.81 -31.93
C VAL A 76 -1.43 1.21 -31.05
N LEU A 77 -2.37 2.02 -30.57
CA LEU A 77 -3.49 1.54 -29.76
C LEU A 77 -4.46 0.68 -30.58
N ARG A 78 -4.67 0.99 -31.87
CA ARG A 78 -5.40 0.11 -32.78
C ARG A 78 -4.68 -1.23 -32.96
N SER A 79 -3.36 -1.23 -33.09
CA SER A 79 -2.54 -2.44 -33.22
C SER A 79 -2.57 -3.30 -31.96
N PHE A 80 -2.61 -2.70 -30.75
CA PHE A 80 -2.77 -3.46 -29.50
C PHE A 80 -4.17 -4.05 -29.30
N ASN A 81 -5.18 -3.55 -30.01
CA ASN A 81 -6.58 -3.83 -29.72
C ASN A 81 -7.39 -4.28 -30.96
N CYS A 82 -6.73 -4.68 -32.05
CA CYS A 82 -7.41 -5.01 -33.29
C CYS A 82 -8.27 -6.28 -33.18
N ALA A 83 -7.95 -7.15 -32.22
CA ALA A 83 -8.72 -8.35 -31.88
C ALA A 83 -9.96 -8.10 -31.02
N LYS A 84 -10.19 -6.87 -30.53
CA LYS A 84 -11.39 -6.55 -29.73
C LYS A 84 -12.69 -6.83 -30.50
N SER A 85 -13.62 -7.53 -29.84
CA SER A 85 -14.99 -7.73 -30.31
C SER A 85 -15.75 -6.40 -30.44
N LYS A 86 -16.97 -6.44 -31.00
CA LYS A 86 -17.81 -5.23 -31.11
C LYS A 86 -18.20 -4.68 -29.74
N GLU A 87 -18.42 -5.56 -28.78
CA GLU A 87 -18.77 -5.24 -27.40
C GLU A 87 -17.54 -4.68 -26.65
N GLU A 88 -16.38 -5.31 -26.79
CA GLU A 88 -15.12 -4.89 -26.11
C GLU A 88 -14.58 -3.54 -26.60
N ARG A 89 -14.94 -3.12 -27.82
CA ARG A 89 -14.60 -1.79 -28.34
C ARG A 89 -15.27 -0.65 -27.58
N GLN A 90 -16.38 -0.93 -26.90
CA GLN A 90 -17.06 0.04 -26.05
C GLN A 90 -16.47 0.06 -24.63
N MET A 91 -15.75 -0.99 -24.24
CA MET A 91 -15.14 -1.12 -22.92
C MET A 91 -13.81 -0.38 -22.83
N ILE A 92 -13.58 0.21 -21.65
CA ILE A 92 -12.31 0.80 -21.24
C ILE A 92 -11.30 -0.31 -20.94
N GLY A 93 -10.04 -0.09 -21.31
CA GLY A 93 -8.94 -0.99 -21.02
C GLY A 93 -8.66 -1.99 -22.15
N SER A 94 -7.54 -2.67 -22.02
CA SER A 94 -7.14 -3.80 -22.86
C SER A 94 -6.68 -4.95 -21.95
N THR A 95 -6.51 -6.15 -22.49
CA THR A 95 -5.92 -7.29 -21.79
C THR A 95 -4.71 -7.83 -22.53
N PHE A 96 -3.86 -8.55 -21.81
CA PHE A 96 -2.77 -9.29 -22.43
C PHE A 96 -3.26 -10.33 -23.43
N GLU A 97 -4.45 -10.90 -23.19
CA GLU A 97 -5.11 -11.81 -24.14
C GLU A 97 -5.53 -11.10 -25.44
N ILE A 98 -6.23 -9.96 -25.36
CA ILE A 98 -6.59 -9.15 -26.53
C ILE A 98 -5.33 -8.71 -27.28
N MET A 99 -4.28 -8.33 -26.54
CA MET A 99 -3.00 -7.91 -27.12
C MET A 99 -2.32 -9.06 -27.87
N ASP A 100 -2.24 -10.25 -27.28
CA ASP A 100 -1.63 -11.42 -27.92
C ASP A 100 -2.40 -11.85 -29.18
N ASN A 101 -3.74 -11.87 -29.10
CA ASN A 101 -4.61 -12.13 -30.24
C ASN A 101 -4.45 -11.05 -31.33
N SER A 102 -4.26 -9.79 -30.94
CA SER A 102 -4.03 -8.69 -31.88
C SER A 102 -2.69 -8.87 -32.60
N PHE A 103 -1.64 -9.31 -31.91
CA PHE A 103 -0.37 -9.63 -32.56
C PHE A 103 -0.49 -10.81 -33.52
N GLN A 104 -1.24 -11.85 -33.16
CA GLN A 104 -1.51 -12.95 -34.08
C GLN A 104 -2.21 -12.46 -35.37
N MET A 105 -3.25 -11.64 -35.25
CA MET A 105 -3.94 -11.06 -36.40
C MET A 105 -3.05 -10.18 -37.28
N LEU A 106 -2.10 -9.45 -36.68
CA LEU A 106 -1.14 -8.63 -37.43
C LEU A 106 -0.12 -9.49 -38.18
N LEU A 107 0.33 -10.60 -37.58
CA LEU A 107 1.21 -11.57 -38.23
C LEU A 107 0.52 -12.28 -39.39
N ASP A 108 -0.73 -12.70 -39.21
CA ASP A 108 -1.50 -13.41 -40.24
C ASP A 108 -1.78 -12.55 -41.48
N ARG A 109 -1.81 -11.22 -41.31
CA ARG A 109 -2.02 -10.23 -42.39
C ARG A 109 -0.74 -9.78 -43.08
N SER A 110 0.41 -10.09 -42.49
CA SER A 110 1.70 -9.63 -42.97
C SER A 110 2.13 -10.36 -44.25
N SER A 111 2.81 -9.62 -45.12
CA SER A 111 3.47 -10.17 -46.30
C SER A 111 4.71 -11.01 -45.95
N GLN A 112 5.33 -10.74 -44.79
CA GLN A 112 6.44 -11.52 -44.25
C GLN A 112 5.97 -12.65 -43.33
N ARG A 113 6.63 -13.81 -43.41
CA ARG A 113 6.38 -14.96 -42.52
C ARG A 113 7.19 -14.85 -41.24
N SER A 114 6.56 -15.14 -40.11
CA SER A 114 7.25 -15.27 -38.83
C SER A 114 8.22 -16.45 -38.86
N THR A 115 9.45 -16.23 -38.40
CA THR A 115 10.45 -17.30 -38.22
C THR A 115 10.38 -17.89 -36.81
N ASN A 116 10.02 -17.07 -35.81
CA ASN A 116 9.78 -17.51 -34.44
C ASN A 116 8.67 -16.67 -33.82
N LEU A 117 7.49 -17.28 -33.68
CA LEU A 117 6.27 -16.61 -33.25
C LEU A 117 6.42 -15.89 -31.90
N SER A 118 7.09 -16.52 -30.94
CA SER A 118 7.26 -15.99 -29.59
C SER A 118 8.17 -14.75 -29.59
N ILE A 119 9.32 -14.84 -30.26
CA ILE A 119 10.28 -13.74 -30.38
C ILE A 119 9.64 -12.58 -31.15
N ASP A 120 8.99 -12.87 -32.27
CA ASP A 120 8.35 -11.88 -33.12
C ASP A 120 7.27 -11.09 -32.36
N LYS A 121 6.39 -11.78 -31.62
CA LYS A 121 5.38 -11.13 -30.76
C LYS A 121 6.02 -10.27 -29.66
N LYS A 122 7.11 -10.73 -29.03
CA LYS A 122 7.85 -9.95 -28.01
C LYS A 122 8.48 -8.70 -28.61
N THR A 123 9.02 -8.78 -29.82
CA THR A 123 9.59 -7.63 -30.54
C THR A 123 8.52 -6.65 -30.99
N MET A 124 7.37 -7.13 -31.49
CA MET A 124 6.20 -6.31 -31.80
C MET A 124 5.72 -5.53 -30.57
N LEU A 125 5.60 -6.20 -29.42
CA LEU A 125 5.28 -5.57 -28.15
C LEU A 125 6.29 -4.45 -27.83
N LYS A 126 7.60 -4.76 -27.92
CA LYS A 126 8.69 -3.82 -27.67
C LYS A 126 8.60 -2.57 -28.54
N ALA A 127 8.41 -2.74 -29.85
CA ALA A 127 8.31 -1.64 -30.80
C ALA A 127 7.10 -0.73 -30.51
N LEU A 128 5.93 -1.33 -30.28
CA LEU A 128 4.69 -0.57 -30.04
C LEU A 128 4.72 0.17 -28.70
N TRP A 129 5.16 -0.46 -27.61
CA TRP A 129 5.18 0.24 -26.31
C TRP A 129 6.24 1.34 -26.28
N LYS A 130 7.40 1.14 -26.92
CA LYS A 130 8.41 2.20 -27.09
C LYS A 130 7.87 3.37 -27.90
N ALA A 131 7.04 3.12 -28.93
CA ALA A 131 6.40 4.19 -29.68
C ALA A 131 5.42 5.01 -28.82
N LEU A 132 4.66 4.37 -27.92
CA LEU A 132 3.85 5.09 -26.93
C LEU A 132 4.70 5.89 -25.95
N HIS A 133 5.81 5.33 -25.49
CA HIS A 133 6.75 6.02 -24.60
C HIS A 133 7.31 7.30 -25.26
N ALA A 134 7.85 7.18 -26.47
CA ALA A 134 8.37 8.31 -27.24
C ALA A 134 7.28 9.36 -27.52
N SER A 135 6.06 8.90 -27.88
CA SER A 135 4.91 9.79 -28.07
C SER A 135 4.54 10.54 -26.80
N ALA A 136 4.53 9.88 -25.63
CA ALA A 136 4.24 10.52 -24.35
C ALA A 136 5.28 11.59 -23.99
N ALA A 137 6.56 11.33 -24.27
CA ALA A 137 7.64 12.32 -24.07
C ALA A 137 7.47 13.53 -24.99
N PHE A 138 7.14 13.32 -26.27
CA PHE A 138 6.84 14.41 -27.20
C PHE A 138 5.63 15.23 -26.73
N LEU A 139 4.52 14.57 -26.36
CA LEU A 139 3.29 15.22 -25.89
C LEU A 139 3.54 16.08 -24.65
N GLU A 140 4.39 15.60 -23.75
CA GLU A 140 4.79 16.36 -22.58
C GLU A 140 5.53 17.63 -22.96
N ASN A 141 6.62 17.49 -23.73
CA ASN A 141 7.45 18.62 -24.11
C ASN A 141 6.64 19.68 -24.88
N TYR A 142 5.79 19.22 -25.80
CA TYR A 142 4.87 20.06 -26.56
C TYR A 142 3.87 20.78 -25.64
N ALA A 143 3.23 20.07 -24.71
CA ALA A 143 2.28 20.66 -23.77
C ALA A 143 2.94 21.65 -22.81
N LEU A 144 4.12 21.33 -22.27
CA LEU A 144 4.87 22.24 -21.39
C LEU A 144 5.31 23.50 -22.14
N TRP A 145 5.78 23.35 -23.37
CA TRP A 145 6.14 24.49 -24.22
C TRP A 145 4.94 25.40 -24.47
N ILE A 146 3.76 24.85 -24.79
CA ILE A 146 2.53 25.64 -24.92
C ILE A 146 2.19 26.35 -23.61
N LEU A 147 2.29 25.65 -22.48
CA LEU A 147 1.94 26.19 -21.17
C LEU A 147 2.91 27.28 -20.69
N ASP A 148 4.18 27.26 -21.13
CA ASP A 148 5.13 28.34 -20.87
C ASP A 148 4.83 29.59 -21.72
N ASN A 149 4.18 29.41 -22.86
CA ASN A 149 3.94 30.44 -23.87
C ASN A 149 2.46 30.83 -24.03
N TYR A 150 1.60 30.41 -23.11
CA TYR A 150 0.15 30.54 -23.22
C TYR A 150 -0.39 31.98 -23.32
N LYS A 151 0.41 32.98 -22.94
CA LYS A 151 0.00 34.39 -22.96
C LYS A 151 0.02 34.98 -24.37
N THR A 152 0.90 34.48 -25.23
CA THR A 152 1.12 35.02 -26.58
C THR A 152 0.36 34.23 -27.66
N ARG A 153 -0.25 33.10 -27.30
CA ARG A 153 -0.87 32.17 -28.25
C ARG A 153 -2.38 32.05 -28.06
N LEU A 154 -3.12 32.11 -29.17
CA LEU A 154 -4.59 31.97 -29.18
C LEU A 154 -5.04 30.50 -29.25
N ASP A 155 -4.21 29.61 -29.80
CA ASP A 155 -4.53 28.20 -30.05
C ASP A 155 -4.15 27.25 -28.89
N THR A 156 -3.56 27.78 -27.82
CA THR A 156 -3.09 27.04 -26.64
C THR A 156 -4.12 26.03 -26.12
N VAL A 157 -5.37 26.46 -25.92
CA VAL A 157 -6.42 25.59 -25.37
C VAL A 157 -6.75 24.43 -26.31
N LYS A 158 -6.80 24.68 -27.63
CA LYS A 158 -7.10 23.66 -28.64
C LYS A 158 -5.99 22.61 -28.69
N GLN A 159 -4.73 23.05 -28.75
CA GLN A 159 -3.59 22.15 -28.83
C GLN A 159 -3.36 21.37 -27.51
N LEU A 160 -3.53 22.03 -26.37
CA LEU A 160 -3.47 21.36 -25.07
C LEU A 160 -4.60 20.32 -24.92
N SER A 161 -5.80 20.60 -25.45
CA SER A 161 -6.90 19.63 -25.46
C SER A 161 -6.57 18.39 -26.28
N ILE A 162 -5.81 18.52 -27.38
CA ILE A 162 -5.32 17.37 -28.13
C ILE A 162 -4.37 16.57 -27.24
N CYS A 163 -3.37 17.23 -26.64
CA CYS A 163 -2.39 16.56 -25.77
C CYS A 163 -3.05 15.79 -24.62
N LEU A 164 -3.95 16.44 -23.86
CA LEU A 164 -4.66 15.80 -22.75
C LEU A 164 -5.53 14.63 -23.23
N ARG A 165 -6.20 14.76 -24.37
CA ARG A 165 -7.00 13.67 -24.95
C ARG A 165 -6.11 12.49 -25.37
N THR A 166 -4.95 12.75 -25.96
CA THR A 166 -4.00 11.70 -26.36
C THR A 166 -3.43 10.98 -25.15
N PHE A 167 -3.05 11.70 -24.08
CA PHE A 167 -2.66 11.08 -22.81
C PHE A 167 -3.76 10.17 -22.26
N VAL A 168 -5.01 10.67 -22.22
CA VAL A 168 -6.17 9.89 -21.77
C VAL A 168 -6.35 8.64 -22.62
N MET A 169 -6.24 8.77 -23.95
CA MET A 169 -6.40 7.65 -24.88
C MET A 169 -5.39 6.54 -24.63
N ILE A 170 -4.11 6.89 -24.37
CA ILE A 170 -3.07 5.92 -24.02
C ILE A 170 -3.39 5.23 -22.70
N MET A 171 -3.67 6.00 -21.65
CA MET A 171 -3.86 5.49 -20.29
C MET A 171 -5.11 4.60 -20.15
N VAL A 172 -6.12 4.82 -20.99
CA VAL A 172 -7.40 4.10 -20.95
C VAL A 172 -7.42 2.90 -21.89
N ASN A 173 -6.57 2.84 -22.94
CA ASN A 173 -6.61 1.77 -23.95
C ASN A 173 -5.34 0.90 -24.01
N CYS A 174 -4.41 1.09 -23.09
CA CYS A 174 -3.21 0.27 -22.97
C CYS A 174 -3.25 -0.55 -21.68
N CYS A 175 -2.70 -1.77 -21.70
CA CYS A 175 -2.50 -2.61 -20.50
C CYS A 175 -1.02 -2.82 -20.16
N HIS A 176 -0.10 -2.38 -21.03
CA HIS A 176 1.34 -2.52 -20.81
C HIS A 176 1.81 -1.55 -19.71
N ARG A 177 2.36 -2.11 -18.63
CA ARG A 177 2.77 -1.35 -17.44
C ARG A 177 3.72 -0.21 -17.76
N GLY A 178 4.81 -0.47 -18.49
CA GLY A 178 5.81 0.56 -18.80
C GLY A 178 5.26 1.72 -19.65
N ALA A 179 4.30 1.45 -20.54
CA ALA A 179 3.67 2.50 -21.35
C ALA A 179 2.75 3.37 -20.49
N ILE A 180 1.95 2.76 -19.61
CA ILE A 180 1.08 3.46 -18.67
C ILE A 180 1.91 4.29 -17.69
N GLU A 181 3.00 3.75 -17.16
CA GLU A 181 3.84 4.44 -16.18
C GLU A 181 4.53 5.66 -16.80
N ALA A 182 5.17 5.50 -17.97
CA ALA A 182 5.81 6.60 -18.68
C ALA A 182 4.82 7.72 -19.06
N THR A 183 3.67 7.33 -19.61
CA THR A 183 2.59 8.25 -19.97
C THR A 183 2.02 8.95 -18.74
N GLY A 184 1.81 8.22 -17.65
CA GLY A 184 1.32 8.76 -16.39
C GLY A 184 2.28 9.77 -15.76
N VAL A 185 3.60 9.54 -15.85
CA VAL A 185 4.62 10.48 -15.37
C VAL A 185 4.61 11.77 -16.20
N ALA A 186 4.63 11.64 -17.53
CA ALA A 186 4.53 12.78 -18.47
C ALA A 186 3.26 13.61 -18.23
N PHE A 187 2.11 12.95 -18.18
CA PHE A 187 0.83 13.56 -17.88
C PHE A 187 0.83 14.29 -16.52
N GLY A 188 1.39 13.66 -15.48
CA GLY A 188 1.51 14.25 -14.15
C GLY A 188 2.30 15.56 -14.14
N ARG A 189 3.37 15.68 -14.93
CA ARG A 189 4.15 16.93 -15.06
C ARG A 189 3.35 18.05 -15.73
N VAL A 190 2.60 17.73 -16.79
CA VAL A 190 1.70 18.68 -17.45
C VAL A 190 0.59 19.15 -16.50
N VAL A 191 -0.08 18.23 -15.81
CA VAL A 191 -1.14 18.58 -14.85
C VAL A 191 -0.60 19.41 -13.68
N LYS A 192 0.59 19.09 -13.16
CA LYS A 192 1.26 19.90 -12.13
C LYS A 192 1.47 21.35 -12.59
N LYS A 193 1.88 21.56 -13.85
CA LYS A 193 2.03 22.90 -14.42
C LYS A 193 0.70 23.64 -14.51
N ILE A 194 -0.38 22.96 -14.90
CA ILE A 194 -1.73 23.53 -14.94
C ILE A 194 -2.22 23.87 -13.52
N CYS A 195 -1.98 23.02 -12.52
CA CYS A 195 -2.32 23.30 -11.12
C CYS A 195 -1.54 24.51 -10.58
N ALA A 196 -0.27 24.67 -10.94
CA ALA A 196 0.49 25.87 -10.59
C ALA A 196 -0.09 27.15 -11.23
N LEU A 197 -0.67 27.07 -12.44
CA LEU A 197 -1.41 28.19 -13.04
C LEU A 197 -2.71 28.46 -12.29
N LYS A 198 -3.47 27.42 -11.93
CA LYS A 198 -4.68 27.51 -11.09
C LYS A 198 -4.38 28.22 -9.76
N GLU A 199 -3.31 27.84 -9.08
CA GLU A 199 -2.91 28.47 -7.82
C GLU A 199 -2.60 29.97 -7.99
N ARG A 200 -1.88 30.35 -9.05
CA ARG A 200 -1.60 31.77 -9.35
C ARG A 200 -2.86 32.57 -9.59
N LEU A 201 -3.86 32.02 -10.28
CA LEU A 201 -5.14 32.68 -10.52
C LEU A 201 -5.89 32.95 -9.22
N VAL A 202 -5.88 31.98 -8.28
CA VAL A 202 -6.54 32.10 -6.98
C VAL A 202 -5.80 33.08 -6.06
N VAL A 203 -4.49 32.91 -5.88
CA VAL A 203 -3.69 33.68 -4.90
C VAL A 203 -3.49 35.14 -5.33
N ARG A 204 -3.24 35.39 -6.63
CA ARG A 204 -2.94 36.74 -7.12
C ARG A 204 -4.18 37.53 -7.53
N ASN A 205 -5.38 36.97 -7.41
CA ASN A 205 -6.62 37.54 -7.94
C ASN A 205 -6.46 37.98 -9.42
N ASP A 206 -5.64 37.26 -10.20
CA ASP A 206 -5.35 37.57 -11.61
C ASP A 206 -6.49 37.07 -12.51
N HIS A 207 -7.71 37.50 -12.18
CA HIS A 207 -8.94 37.13 -12.87
C HIS A 207 -9.01 37.70 -14.31
N ARG A 208 -8.06 38.56 -14.68
CA ARG A 208 -7.99 39.19 -16.01
C ARG A 208 -7.33 38.28 -17.04
N ASN A 209 -6.61 37.23 -16.64
CA ASN A 209 -5.96 36.31 -17.57
C ASN A 209 -6.95 35.28 -18.15
N ARG A 210 -7.64 35.65 -19.23
CA ARG A 210 -8.65 34.81 -19.91
C ARG A 210 -8.08 33.47 -20.39
N GLN A 211 -6.85 33.44 -20.92
CA GLN A 211 -6.24 32.19 -21.41
C GLN A 211 -5.94 31.22 -20.27
N ALA A 212 -5.36 31.69 -19.16
CA ALA A 212 -5.10 30.85 -17.99
C ALA A 212 -6.40 30.24 -17.43
N LYS A 213 -7.50 31.01 -17.39
CA LYS A 213 -8.82 30.49 -16.99
C LYS A 213 -9.30 29.36 -17.89
N LEU A 214 -9.23 29.54 -19.21
CA LEU A 214 -9.64 28.51 -20.17
C LEU A 214 -8.81 27.22 -20.07
N ILE A 215 -7.51 27.33 -19.76
CA ILE A 215 -6.61 26.18 -19.52
C ILE A 215 -7.03 25.40 -18.28
N VAL A 216 -7.30 26.10 -17.17
CA VAL A 216 -7.75 25.48 -15.92
C VAL A 216 -9.13 24.85 -16.09
N GLU A 217 -10.05 25.53 -16.77
CA GLU A 217 -11.38 25.00 -17.10
C GLU A 217 -11.32 23.79 -18.03
N LEU A 218 -10.35 23.72 -18.94
CA LEU A 218 -10.11 22.52 -19.75
C LEU A 218 -9.72 21.33 -18.87
N ALA A 219 -8.73 21.51 -17.98
CA ALA A 219 -8.28 20.47 -17.07
C ALA A 219 -9.39 20.01 -16.10
N GLU A 220 -10.16 20.96 -15.53
CA GLU A 220 -11.33 20.64 -14.68
C GLU A 220 -12.40 19.85 -15.44
N ARG A 221 -12.71 20.24 -16.69
CA ARG A 221 -13.65 19.48 -17.53
C ARG A 221 -13.13 18.08 -17.81
N THR A 222 -11.85 17.95 -18.18
CA THR A 222 -11.23 16.64 -18.40
C THR A 222 -11.34 15.77 -17.14
N PHE A 223 -10.97 16.28 -15.98
CA PHE A 223 -11.10 15.54 -14.71
C PHE A 223 -12.54 15.11 -14.43
N ARG A 224 -13.51 16.03 -14.58
CA ARG A 224 -14.95 15.75 -14.36
C ARG A 224 -15.53 14.75 -15.34
N THR A 225 -15.00 14.67 -16.56
CA THR A 225 -15.37 13.62 -17.52
C THR A 225 -14.79 12.28 -17.09
N LEU A 226 -13.52 12.25 -16.67
CA LEU A 226 -12.86 11.02 -16.24
C LEU A 226 -13.55 10.37 -15.04
N ILE A 227 -13.81 11.13 -13.97
CA ILE A 227 -14.44 10.58 -12.75
C ILE A 227 -15.88 10.07 -12.94
N ARG A 228 -16.50 10.36 -14.09
CA ARG A 228 -17.85 9.89 -14.47
C ARG A 228 -17.80 8.73 -15.47
N LEU A 229 -16.61 8.25 -15.84
CA LEU A 229 -16.49 7.07 -16.68
C LEU A 229 -17.09 5.87 -15.96
N ASP A 230 -17.91 5.14 -16.70
CA ASP A 230 -18.54 3.93 -16.22
C ASP A 230 -17.57 2.76 -16.40
N LEU A 231 -17.10 2.23 -15.27
CA LEU A 231 -16.13 1.14 -15.23
C LEU A 231 -16.89 -0.15 -14.95
N GLN A 232 -17.28 -0.82 -16.04
CA GLN A 232 -18.19 -1.98 -16.04
C GLN A 232 -17.60 -3.27 -15.44
N GLU A 233 -16.30 -3.33 -15.17
CA GLU A 233 -15.62 -4.55 -14.68
C GLU A 233 -14.89 -4.30 -13.37
N ASN A 234 -14.70 -5.32 -12.53
CA ASN A 234 -13.92 -5.19 -11.29
C ASN A 234 -12.40 -5.45 -11.46
N ASP A 235 -11.89 -5.61 -12.69
CA ASP A 235 -10.45 -5.84 -12.90
C ASP A 235 -9.65 -4.53 -12.83
N PHE A 236 -9.02 -4.32 -11.68
CA PHE A 236 -8.07 -3.23 -11.44
C PHE A 236 -6.97 -3.14 -12.52
N ARG A 237 -6.50 -4.27 -13.07
CA ARG A 237 -5.41 -4.28 -14.06
C ARG A 237 -5.78 -3.55 -15.34
N ARG A 238 -7.04 -3.68 -15.79
CA ARG A 238 -7.57 -2.98 -16.98
C ARG A 238 -7.72 -1.48 -16.76
N CYS A 239 -7.92 -1.05 -15.51
CA CYS A 239 -8.14 0.35 -15.15
C CYS A 239 -6.95 1.03 -14.46
N ARG A 240 -5.74 0.44 -14.50
CA ARG A 240 -4.54 1.03 -13.86
C ARG A 240 -4.24 2.44 -14.36
N GLY A 241 -4.29 2.65 -15.68
CA GLY A 241 -4.04 3.96 -16.25
C GLY A 241 -5.13 4.98 -15.88
N TYR A 242 -6.40 4.57 -15.80
CA TYR A 242 -7.46 5.42 -15.27
C TYR A 242 -7.15 5.90 -13.85
N LEU A 243 -6.84 4.98 -12.94
CA LEU A 243 -6.53 5.32 -11.54
C LEU A 243 -5.30 6.22 -11.44
N TYR A 244 -4.27 5.96 -12.25
CA TYR A 244 -3.07 6.78 -12.22
C TYR A 244 -3.34 8.21 -12.73
N MET A 245 -4.22 8.41 -13.72
CA MET A 245 -4.64 9.73 -14.16
C MET A 245 -5.40 10.51 -13.09
N ILE A 246 -6.42 9.88 -12.46
CA ILE A 246 -7.17 10.51 -11.37
C ILE A 246 -6.22 10.90 -10.24
N HIS A 247 -5.31 9.99 -9.88
CA HIS A 247 -4.28 10.25 -8.87
C HIS A 247 -3.39 11.43 -9.23
N ASN A 248 -2.97 11.55 -10.50
CA ASN A 248 -2.13 12.65 -10.97
C ASN A 248 -2.82 14.02 -10.85
N PHE A 249 -4.12 14.12 -11.08
CA PHE A 249 -4.86 15.36 -10.82
C PHE A 249 -4.88 15.71 -9.33
N ILE A 250 -5.24 14.75 -8.48
CA ILE A 250 -5.41 14.98 -7.04
C ILE A 250 -4.07 15.33 -6.39
N LYS A 251 -3.00 14.59 -6.69
CA LYS A 251 -1.68 14.83 -6.10
C LYS A 251 -1.02 16.13 -6.57
N ALA A 252 -1.38 16.62 -7.76
CA ALA A 252 -0.85 17.85 -8.33
C ALA A 252 -1.51 19.12 -7.76
N ASP A 253 -2.72 18.99 -7.23
CA ASP A 253 -3.47 20.09 -6.63
C ASP A 253 -3.05 20.28 -5.17
N LEU A 254 -2.06 21.13 -4.94
CA LEU A 254 -1.56 21.43 -3.60
C LEU A 254 -2.50 22.36 -2.82
N ASN A 255 -3.31 23.17 -3.52
CA ASN A 255 -4.23 24.12 -2.91
C ASN A 255 -5.63 23.51 -2.71
N ASN A 256 -5.69 22.46 -1.89
CA ASN A 256 -6.89 21.66 -1.64
C ASN A 256 -7.98 22.36 -0.79
N ASN A 257 -7.71 23.57 -0.28
CA ASN A 257 -8.69 24.33 0.50
C ASN A 257 -9.69 25.11 -0.38
N ALA A 258 -9.39 25.30 -1.67
CA ALA A 258 -10.31 25.96 -2.59
C ALA A 258 -11.56 25.09 -2.86
N GLU A 259 -12.72 25.73 -3.10
CA GLU A 259 -13.95 25.07 -3.58
C GLU A 259 -13.75 24.21 -4.83
N ARG A 260 -12.65 24.44 -5.57
CA ARG A 260 -12.28 23.72 -6.78
C ARG A 260 -11.19 22.66 -6.58
N SER A 261 -10.99 22.15 -5.37
CA SER A 261 -10.04 21.05 -5.12
C SER A 261 -10.44 19.79 -5.88
N TYR A 262 -9.50 19.16 -6.58
CA TYR A 262 -9.77 17.88 -7.26
C TYR A 262 -10.11 16.76 -6.28
N LEU A 263 -9.55 16.76 -5.06
CA LEU A 263 -9.90 15.81 -4.01
C LEU A 263 -11.36 15.96 -3.60
N LYS A 264 -11.80 17.18 -3.30
CA LYS A 264 -13.21 17.46 -2.92
C LYS A 264 -14.17 17.09 -4.04
N ILE A 265 -13.86 17.50 -5.28
CA ILE A 265 -14.66 17.15 -6.46
C ILE A 265 -14.78 15.63 -6.61
N TYR A 266 -13.69 14.87 -6.41
CA TYR A 266 -13.72 13.42 -6.48
C TYR A 266 -14.65 12.82 -5.42
N ILE A 267 -14.55 13.28 -4.16
CA ILE A 267 -15.38 12.83 -3.04
C ILE A 267 -16.86 13.11 -3.30
N GLU A 268 -17.19 14.33 -3.74
CA GLU A 268 -18.57 14.77 -4.00
C GLU A 268 -19.23 14.02 -5.16
N VAL A 269 -18.55 13.93 -6.31
CA VAL A 269 -19.11 13.30 -7.52
C VAL A 269 -19.31 11.80 -7.31
N ASN A 270 -18.40 11.15 -6.59
CA ASN A 270 -18.52 9.73 -6.24
C ASN A 270 -19.41 9.48 -5.02
N ARG A 271 -19.95 10.53 -4.38
CA ARG A 271 -20.79 10.45 -3.18
C ARG A 271 -20.15 9.63 -2.06
N LEU A 272 -18.84 9.76 -1.89
CA LEU A 272 -18.14 9.04 -0.85
C LEU A 272 -18.60 9.53 0.53
N PRO A 273 -18.90 8.64 1.48
CA PRO A 273 -19.50 9.02 2.77
C PRO A 273 -18.46 9.57 3.75
N LEU A 274 -17.58 10.46 3.29
CA LEU A 274 -16.51 11.08 4.08
C LEU A 274 -17.00 12.37 4.74
N CYS A 275 -16.54 12.63 5.96
CA CYS A 275 -16.91 13.74 6.83
C CYS A 275 -18.42 13.85 7.14
N GLN A 276 -19.20 12.80 6.92
CA GLN A 276 -20.64 12.81 7.19
C GLN A 276 -20.95 12.43 8.65
N PRO A 277 -21.97 13.05 9.28
CA PRO A 277 -22.49 12.61 10.57
C PRO A 277 -23.29 11.31 10.38
N GLY A 278 -22.76 10.20 10.88
CA GLY A 278 -23.43 8.89 10.82
C GLY A 278 -23.32 8.20 9.47
N MET A 279 -22.18 7.54 9.23
CA MET A 279 -21.98 6.69 8.05
C MET A 279 -22.89 5.47 8.11
N THR A 280 -23.74 5.28 7.10
CA THR A 280 -24.58 4.09 6.97
C THR A 280 -23.85 2.98 6.24
N THR A 281 -24.11 1.72 6.63
CA THR A 281 -23.55 0.55 5.94
C THR A 281 -23.92 0.55 4.45
N GLU A 282 -25.16 0.93 4.11
CA GLU A 282 -25.63 1.03 2.72
C GLU A 282 -24.80 2.01 1.86
N ALA A 283 -24.40 3.15 2.42
CA ALA A 283 -23.56 4.12 1.71
C ALA A 283 -22.15 3.57 1.46
N ILE A 284 -21.61 2.83 2.43
CA ILE A 284 -20.30 2.17 2.31
C ILE A 284 -20.37 1.01 1.31
N GLU A 285 -21.47 0.27 1.27
CA GLU A 285 -21.64 -0.87 0.37
C GLU A 285 -21.59 -0.51 -1.11
N LYS A 286 -21.98 0.72 -1.46
CA LYS A 286 -21.91 1.29 -2.81
C LYS A 286 -20.49 1.62 -3.25
N ILE A 287 -19.50 1.62 -2.35
CA ILE A 287 -18.11 1.93 -2.67
C ILE A 287 -17.49 0.80 -3.50
N THR A 288 -17.07 1.11 -4.73
CA THR A 288 -16.55 0.13 -5.69
C THR A 288 -15.09 -0.26 -5.41
N VAL A 289 -14.65 -1.36 -6.03
CA VAL A 289 -13.24 -1.81 -6.00
C VAL A 289 -12.28 -0.69 -6.45
N PHE A 290 -12.64 0.03 -7.51
CA PHE A 290 -11.83 1.14 -8.01
C PHE A 290 -11.75 2.31 -7.05
N GLN A 291 -12.87 2.66 -6.41
CA GLN A 291 -12.88 3.72 -5.42
C GLN A 291 -11.99 3.34 -4.22
N LEU A 292 -12.01 2.09 -3.76
CA LEU A 292 -11.10 1.61 -2.72
C LEU A 292 -9.64 1.70 -3.13
N HIS A 293 -9.29 1.28 -4.36
CA HIS A 293 -7.93 1.43 -4.87
C HIS A 293 -7.51 2.89 -5.02
N GLN A 294 -8.42 3.76 -5.47
CA GLN A 294 -8.13 5.19 -5.60
C GLN A 294 -7.90 5.84 -4.22
N LEU A 295 -8.72 5.49 -3.22
CA LEU A 295 -8.52 5.93 -1.84
C LEU A 295 -7.19 5.42 -1.28
N ASN A 296 -6.82 4.17 -1.57
CA ASN A 296 -5.53 3.61 -1.17
C ASN A 296 -4.35 4.40 -1.77
N LEU A 297 -4.42 4.79 -3.05
CA LEU A 297 -3.40 5.63 -3.68
C LEU A 297 -3.29 7.00 -3.00
N MET A 298 -4.42 7.62 -2.65
CA MET A 298 -4.43 8.90 -1.93
C MET A 298 -3.81 8.79 -0.53
N VAL A 299 -4.09 7.71 0.21
CA VAL A 299 -3.50 7.47 1.53
C VAL A 299 -1.99 7.24 1.40
N ARG A 300 -1.49 6.56 0.37
CA ARG A 300 -0.05 6.32 0.22
C ARG A 300 0.75 7.56 -0.21
N GLU A 301 0.09 8.55 -0.78
CA GLU A 301 0.74 9.72 -1.35
C GLU A 301 1.26 10.67 -0.27
N ALA A 302 2.56 10.92 -0.29
CA ALA A 302 3.23 11.75 0.71
C ALA A 302 2.82 13.23 0.59
N THR A 303 2.57 13.72 -0.63
CA THR A 303 2.16 15.11 -0.87
C THR A 303 0.75 15.41 -0.32
N LEU A 304 -0.05 14.37 -0.03
CA LEU A 304 -1.41 14.50 0.50
C LEU A 304 -1.50 14.22 2.01
N ASN A 305 -0.37 14.01 2.70
CA ASN A 305 -0.32 13.55 4.09
C ASN A 305 -1.22 14.34 5.04
N GLU A 306 -1.10 15.67 5.09
CA GLU A 306 -1.88 16.48 6.03
C GLU A 306 -3.38 16.45 5.74
N LYS A 307 -3.75 16.38 4.45
CA LYS A 307 -5.15 16.45 4.01
C LYS A 307 -5.87 15.13 4.13
N ILE A 308 -5.20 14.03 3.83
CA ILE A 308 -5.81 12.72 3.98
C ILE A 308 -6.04 12.36 5.46
N LEU A 309 -5.30 12.99 6.39
CA LEU A 309 -5.56 12.87 7.82
C LEU A 309 -6.92 13.44 8.24
N GLU A 310 -7.46 14.45 7.53
CA GLU A 310 -8.82 14.96 7.78
C GLU A 310 -9.90 13.89 7.53
N TYR A 311 -9.61 12.90 6.67
CA TYR A 311 -10.52 11.83 6.28
C TYR A 311 -10.17 10.47 6.92
N ILE A 312 -9.08 10.37 7.67
CA ILE A 312 -8.50 9.08 8.07
C ILE A 312 -9.43 8.25 8.96
N ASP A 313 -10.21 8.92 9.80
CA ASP A 313 -11.21 8.30 10.68
C ASP A 313 -12.29 7.59 9.87
N ASP A 314 -12.83 8.28 8.86
CA ASP A 314 -13.87 7.75 8.00
C ASP A 314 -13.31 6.66 7.05
N LEU A 315 -12.10 6.83 6.54
CA LEU A 315 -11.42 5.86 5.70
C LEU A 315 -11.14 4.54 6.44
N MET A 316 -10.81 4.60 7.73
CA MET A 316 -10.63 3.40 8.55
C MET A 316 -11.92 2.60 8.65
N ILE A 317 -13.07 3.26 8.87
CA ILE A 317 -14.38 2.61 8.90
C ILE A 317 -14.71 1.97 7.55
N ILE A 318 -14.52 2.70 6.45
CA ILE A 318 -14.75 2.18 5.09
C ILE A 318 -13.92 0.92 4.85
N ALA A 319 -12.63 0.94 5.20
CA ALA A 319 -11.74 -0.20 5.01
C ALA A 319 -12.19 -1.42 5.84
N LEU A 320 -12.55 -1.22 7.11
CA LEU A 320 -13.02 -2.29 7.99
C LEU A 320 -14.36 -2.89 7.54
N GLU A 321 -15.30 -2.06 7.14
CA GLU A 321 -16.62 -2.52 6.68
C GLU A 321 -16.50 -3.26 5.34
N ARG A 322 -15.76 -2.73 4.37
CA ARG A 322 -15.57 -3.38 3.06
C ARG A 322 -14.72 -4.65 3.14
N PHE A 323 -13.86 -4.79 4.14
CA PHE A 323 -13.14 -6.04 4.39
C PHE A 323 -14.08 -7.21 4.70
N LYS A 324 -15.28 -6.95 5.24
CA LYS A 324 -16.29 -7.99 5.51
C LYS A 324 -16.99 -8.49 4.25
N SER A 325 -16.79 -7.84 3.10
CA SER A 325 -17.40 -8.26 1.83
C SER A 325 -17.05 -9.70 1.48
N THR A 326 -18.03 -10.44 0.96
CA THR A 326 -17.82 -11.78 0.41
C THR A 326 -17.01 -11.73 -0.88
N ASP A 327 -17.11 -10.63 -1.63
CA ASP A 327 -16.39 -10.42 -2.89
C ASP A 327 -14.89 -10.20 -2.67
N TRP A 328 -14.07 -11.06 -3.27
CA TRP A 328 -12.63 -11.10 -3.04
C TRP A 328 -11.90 -9.82 -3.49
N PRO A 329 -12.15 -9.26 -4.70
CA PRO A 329 -11.56 -7.99 -5.12
C PRO A 329 -11.88 -6.83 -4.18
N ILE A 330 -13.13 -6.71 -3.70
CA ILE A 330 -13.52 -5.68 -2.72
C ILE A 330 -12.74 -5.86 -1.42
N ARG A 331 -12.73 -7.09 -0.88
CA ARG A 331 -12.03 -7.39 0.38
C ARG A 331 -10.53 -7.13 0.27
N ASN A 332 -9.90 -7.49 -0.85
CA ASN A 332 -8.48 -7.24 -1.09
C ASN A 332 -8.15 -5.75 -1.24
N ALA A 333 -8.97 -4.98 -1.97
CA ALA A 333 -8.81 -3.54 -2.08
C ALA A 333 -8.98 -2.83 -0.73
N ALA A 334 -9.95 -3.28 0.07
CA ALA A 334 -10.17 -2.79 1.43
C ALA A 334 -8.99 -3.11 2.37
N LEU A 335 -8.43 -4.32 2.27
CA LEU A 335 -7.23 -4.70 3.02
C LEU A 335 -6.01 -3.84 2.66
N GLN A 336 -5.81 -3.53 1.37
CA GLN A 336 -4.73 -2.64 0.95
C GLN A 336 -4.92 -1.22 1.49
N LEU A 337 -6.14 -0.68 1.41
CA LEU A 337 -6.49 0.61 2.00
C LEU A 337 -6.20 0.61 3.51
N TYR A 338 -6.68 -0.41 4.23
CA TYR A 338 -6.44 -0.59 5.66
C TYR A 338 -4.94 -0.58 5.99
N SER A 339 -4.13 -1.39 5.31
CA SER A 339 -2.69 -1.48 5.54
C SER A 339 -1.98 -0.13 5.34
N SER A 340 -2.38 0.64 4.33
CA SER A 340 -1.86 1.99 4.09
C SER A 340 -2.26 2.98 5.19
N ILE A 341 -3.50 2.89 5.68
CA ILE A 341 -3.99 3.71 6.81
C ILE A 341 -3.20 3.38 8.08
N VAL A 342 -3.05 2.09 8.41
CA VAL A 342 -2.30 1.64 9.58
C VAL A 342 -0.85 2.14 9.49
N THR A 343 -0.18 1.95 8.35
CA THR A 343 1.20 2.42 8.15
C THR A 343 1.32 3.94 8.33
N LYS A 344 0.32 4.72 7.89
CA LYS A 344 0.32 6.18 8.09
C LYS A 344 0.13 6.58 9.55
N LEU A 345 -0.70 5.85 10.30
CA LEU A 345 -0.98 6.15 11.70
C LEU A 345 0.13 5.70 12.65
N VAL A 346 0.72 4.52 12.39
CA VAL A 346 1.69 3.89 13.28
C VAL A 346 3.14 4.04 12.83
N GLY A 347 3.35 4.54 11.62
CA GLY A 347 4.66 4.58 10.98
C GLY A 347 5.11 3.20 10.47
N GLN A 348 6.30 3.17 9.88
CA GLN A 348 7.00 1.93 9.59
C GLN A 348 7.68 1.43 10.87
N ARG A 349 7.63 0.11 11.11
CA ARG A 349 8.28 -0.51 12.26
C ARG A 349 9.79 -0.29 12.16
N GLN A 350 10.35 0.55 13.01
CA GLN A 350 11.79 0.71 13.10
C GLN A 350 12.42 -0.56 13.68
N LEU A 351 13.54 -1.00 13.10
CA LEU A 351 14.35 -2.08 13.65
C LEU A 351 14.93 -1.60 14.99
N CYS A 352 14.57 -2.27 16.09
CA CYS A 352 15.19 -2.02 17.37
C CYS A 352 16.57 -2.68 17.35
N SER A 353 17.63 -1.89 17.43
CA SER A 353 19.03 -2.35 17.42
C SER A 353 19.52 -2.84 18.79
N ASP A 354 18.69 -2.78 19.83
CA ASP A 354 19.05 -3.20 21.18
C ASP A 354 18.87 -4.72 21.33
N SER A 355 19.98 -5.43 21.44
CA SER A 355 20.03 -6.90 21.60
C SER A 355 19.36 -7.38 22.89
N ASN A 356 19.20 -6.51 23.89
CA ASN A 356 18.57 -6.81 25.17
C ASN A 356 17.10 -6.34 25.23
N CYS A 357 16.52 -5.97 24.08
CA CYS A 357 15.12 -5.54 23.98
C CYS A 357 14.18 -6.74 23.83
N ASP A 358 13.77 -7.33 24.95
CA ASP A 358 12.82 -8.45 24.99
C ASP A 358 11.37 -8.06 24.66
N TRP A 359 11.07 -6.77 24.70
CA TRP A 359 9.76 -6.19 24.38
C TRP A 359 9.92 -4.96 23.49
N LEU A 360 9.45 -5.05 22.25
CA LEU A 360 9.66 -3.99 21.28
C LEU A 360 8.86 -2.72 21.64
N PRO A 361 9.51 -1.54 21.65
CA PRO A 361 8.84 -0.29 21.90
C PRO A 361 7.73 -0.03 20.88
N VAL A 362 6.63 0.53 21.38
CA VAL A 362 5.49 0.95 20.57
C VAL A 362 5.45 2.47 20.55
N TYR A 363 5.44 3.06 19.36
CA TYR A 363 5.55 4.51 19.23
C TYR A 363 4.21 5.23 19.34
N VAL A 364 3.09 4.56 19.09
CA VAL A 364 1.75 5.17 19.10
C VAL A 364 1.11 5.08 20.48
N SER A 365 0.68 6.22 21.01
CA SER A 365 -0.13 6.28 22.23
C SER A 365 -1.60 5.96 21.93
N LEU A 366 -2.28 5.33 22.88
CA LEU A 366 -3.75 5.17 22.87
C LEU A 366 -4.49 6.51 22.70
N ASN A 367 -3.91 7.62 23.13
CA ASN A 367 -4.49 8.94 22.92
C ASN A 367 -4.62 9.31 21.45
N GLU A 368 -3.67 8.88 20.61
CA GLU A 368 -3.73 9.12 19.17
C GLU A 368 -4.95 8.44 18.56
N LEU A 369 -5.26 7.21 18.99
CA LEU A 369 -6.49 6.51 18.60
C LEU A 369 -7.74 7.25 19.07
N ILE A 370 -7.76 7.70 20.33
CA ILE A 370 -8.93 8.35 20.93
C ILE A 370 -9.22 9.70 20.26
N PHE A 371 -8.20 10.47 19.89
CA PHE A 371 -8.37 11.82 19.35
C PHE A 371 -8.42 11.88 17.82
N LYS A 372 -7.63 11.06 17.11
CA LYS A 372 -7.58 11.09 15.64
C LYS A 372 -8.57 10.14 14.98
N LEU A 373 -9.02 9.10 15.69
CA LEU A 373 -9.90 8.06 15.16
C LEU A 373 -11.16 7.91 16.02
N VAL A 374 -11.83 9.01 16.32
CA VAL A 374 -12.98 9.02 17.25
C VAL A 374 -14.10 8.09 16.79
N LYS A 375 -14.48 8.15 15.50
CA LYS A 375 -15.57 7.35 14.94
C LYS A 375 -15.13 5.90 14.75
N ALA A 376 -13.94 5.68 14.20
CA ALA A 376 -13.39 4.35 13.96
C ALA A 376 -13.14 3.59 15.27
N ASN A 377 -12.71 4.27 16.33
CA ASN A 377 -12.57 3.70 17.67
C ASN A 377 -13.93 3.20 18.20
N LYS A 378 -14.99 4.02 18.08
CA LYS A 378 -16.36 3.60 18.44
C LYS A 378 -16.85 2.43 17.59
N TYR A 379 -16.57 2.45 16.30
CA TYR A 379 -16.91 1.35 15.38
C TYR A 379 -16.19 0.06 15.78
N ILE A 380 -14.87 0.11 15.98
CA ILE A 380 -14.05 -1.04 16.42
C ILE A 380 -14.59 -1.62 17.73
N LEU A 381 -14.87 -0.78 18.72
CA LEU A 381 -15.44 -1.22 20.00
C LEU A 381 -16.81 -1.87 19.81
N LYS A 382 -17.68 -1.29 18.98
CA LYS A 382 -19.00 -1.88 18.65
C LYS A 382 -18.84 -3.27 18.02
N GLU A 383 -17.97 -3.41 17.03
CA GLU A 383 -17.72 -4.68 16.35
C GLU A 383 -17.13 -5.73 17.28
N LEU A 384 -16.14 -5.35 18.08
CA LEU A 384 -15.56 -6.25 19.07
C LEU A 384 -16.60 -6.62 20.12
N ARG A 385 -17.49 -5.74 20.58
CA ARG A 385 -18.53 -6.09 21.56
C ARG A 385 -19.55 -7.09 21.06
N SER A 386 -19.75 -7.21 19.74
CA SER A 386 -20.83 -7.98 19.14
C SER A 386 -20.97 -9.37 19.79
N THR A 387 -22.22 -9.74 20.06
CA THR A 387 -22.58 -11.09 20.55
C THR A 387 -22.53 -12.12 19.44
N GLU A 388 -22.62 -11.68 18.18
CA GLU A 388 -22.41 -12.53 17.02
C GLU A 388 -20.92 -12.87 16.88
N ARG A 389 -20.64 -14.04 16.30
CA ARG A 389 -19.27 -14.50 16.10
C ARG A 389 -18.56 -13.61 15.09
N VAL A 390 -17.75 -12.68 15.57
CA VAL A 390 -16.83 -11.89 14.75
C VAL A 390 -15.88 -12.84 14.01
N SER A 391 -15.67 -12.62 12.72
CA SER A 391 -14.82 -13.50 11.91
C SER A 391 -13.36 -13.44 12.38
N THR A 392 -12.68 -14.59 12.41
CA THR A 392 -11.27 -14.68 12.81
C THR A 392 -10.35 -13.74 12.01
N PRO A 393 -10.48 -13.61 10.66
CA PRO A 393 -9.68 -12.65 9.89
C PRO A 393 -9.89 -11.20 10.33
N PHE A 394 -11.13 -10.79 10.63
CA PHE A 394 -11.43 -9.44 11.09
C PHE A 394 -10.82 -9.18 12.48
N LEU A 395 -10.92 -10.15 13.38
CA LEU A 395 -10.28 -10.06 14.70
C LEU A 395 -8.76 -9.92 14.59
N ILE A 396 -8.11 -10.72 13.75
CA ILE A 396 -6.67 -10.62 13.52
C ILE A 396 -6.30 -9.22 13.04
N LEU A 397 -7.03 -8.72 12.03
CA LEU A 397 -6.80 -7.40 11.46
C LEU A 397 -6.90 -6.29 12.52
N VAL A 398 -8.00 -6.22 13.26
CA VAL A 398 -8.20 -5.21 14.31
C VAL A 398 -7.18 -5.32 15.44
N LEU A 399 -6.91 -6.54 15.92
CA LEU A 399 -5.97 -6.76 17.02
C LEU A 399 -4.52 -6.52 16.60
N GLU A 400 -4.16 -6.69 15.32
CA GLU A 400 -2.83 -6.34 14.83
C GLU A 400 -2.61 -4.83 14.81
N PHE A 401 -3.64 -4.04 14.53
CA PHE A 401 -3.55 -2.58 14.69
C PHE A 401 -3.49 -2.16 16.15
N LEU A 402 -4.35 -2.72 17.01
CA LEU A 402 -4.35 -2.40 18.44
C LEU A 402 -3.06 -2.84 19.14
N SER A 403 -2.38 -3.88 18.66
CA SER A 403 -1.08 -4.32 19.17
C SER A 403 0.07 -3.37 18.80
N LYS A 404 -0.21 -2.28 18.09
CA LYS A 404 0.72 -1.19 17.77
C LYS A 404 0.38 0.07 18.56
N VAL A 405 -0.45 -0.03 19.60
CA VAL A 405 -0.95 1.11 20.38
C VAL A 405 -0.73 0.86 21.87
N GLU A 406 -0.09 1.81 22.56
CA GLU A 406 0.26 1.69 23.98
C GLU A 406 -0.45 2.70 24.87
N TYR A 407 -0.93 2.23 26.02
CA TYR A 407 -1.39 3.09 27.11
C TYR A 407 -0.19 3.56 27.96
N ARG A 408 -0.06 4.88 28.13
CA ARG A 408 1.06 5.54 28.84
C ARG A 408 0.63 6.41 30.03
N MET A 409 -0.57 6.18 30.57
CA MET A 409 -1.08 6.84 31.79
C MET A 409 -0.96 8.37 31.84
N TYR A 410 -1.18 9.05 30.70
CA TYR A 410 -1.21 10.52 30.63
C TYR A 410 -2.42 11.17 31.35
N ASN A 411 -3.26 10.39 32.04
CA ASN A 411 -4.44 10.86 32.81
C ASN A 411 -5.41 11.75 32.01
N VAL A 412 -5.69 11.37 30.76
CA VAL A 412 -6.58 12.12 29.88
C VAL A 412 -8.05 11.86 30.23
N LEU A 413 -8.89 12.90 30.20
CA LEU A 413 -10.32 12.81 30.47
C LEU A 413 -11.02 11.83 29.50
N GLY A 414 -11.88 10.94 30.01
CA GLY A 414 -12.61 9.96 29.20
C GLY A 414 -11.78 8.74 28.73
N GLN A 415 -10.46 8.76 28.91
CA GLN A 415 -9.56 7.65 28.53
C GLN A 415 -9.84 6.38 29.35
N LYS A 416 -10.17 6.54 30.63
CA LYS A 416 -10.36 5.41 31.58
C LYS A 416 -11.45 4.44 31.15
N SER A 417 -12.61 4.93 30.70
CA SER A 417 -13.72 4.05 30.28
C SER A 417 -13.35 3.23 29.05
N ILE A 418 -12.73 3.87 28.06
CA ILE A 418 -12.26 3.22 26.83
C ILE A 418 -11.20 2.15 27.14
N ILE A 419 -10.26 2.43 28.04
CA ILE A 419 -9.23 1.46 28.46
C ILE A 419 -9.86 0.25 29.13
N VAL A 420 -10.74 0.46 30.11
CA VAL A 420 -11.41 -0.63 30.85
C VAL A 420 -12.16 -1.54 29.89
N GLU A 421 -12.83 -0.93 28.91
CA GLU A 421 -13.56 -1.65 27.89
C GLU A 421 -12.65 -2.50 26.99
N TYR A 422 -11.57 -1.92 26.45
CA TYR A 422 -10.61 -2.68 25.67
C TYR A 422 -9.98 -3.81 26.50
N ARG A 423 -9.60 -3.56 27.76
CA ARG A 423 -9.07 -4.60 28.67
C ARG A 423 -10.05 -5.76 28.82
N THR A 424 -11.34 -5.45 29.01
CA THR A 424 -12.41 -6.45 29.13
C THR A 424 -12.55 -7.28 27.86
N LEU A 425 -12.52 -6.64 26.69
CA LEU A 425 -12.58 -7.32 25.40
C LEU A 425 -11.35 -8.20 25.17
N MET A 426 -10.14 -7.70 25.41
CA MET A 426 -8.92 -8.48 25.27
C MET A 426 -8.91 -9.70 26.19
N TRP A 427 -9.34 -9.54 27.44
CA TRP A 427 -9.50 -10.64 28.40
C TRP A 427 -10.46 -11.72 27.87
N ARG A 428 -11.57 -11.31 27.26
CA ARG A 428 -12.50 -12.22 26.60
C ARG A 428 -11.84 -12.97 25.44
N TYR A 429 -10.99 -12.32 24.64
CA TYR A 429 -10.32 -12.96 23.50
C TYR A 429 -9.13 -13.87 23.87
N LEU A 430 -8.64 -13.83 25.11
CA LEU A 430 -7.62 -14.78 25.58
C LEU A 430 -8.07 -16.25 25.47
N ARG A 431 -9.38 -16.53 25.46
CA ARG A 431 -9.93 -17.89 25.32
C ARG A 431 -10.29 -18.29 23.89
N HIS A 432 -10.00 -17.44 22.90
CA HIS A 432 -10.36 -17.68 21.51
C HIS A 432 -9.71 -18.96 20.98
N GLU A 433 -10.35 -19.66 20.04
CA GLU A 433 -9.84 -20.93 19.47
C GLU A 433 -8.57 -20.74 18.62
N ASN A 434 -8.50 -19.62 17.89
CA ASN A 434 -7.38 -19.28 17.04
C ASN A 434 -6.22 -18.69 17.87
N ASP A 435 -5.03 -19.21 17.63
CA ASP A 435 -3.84 -18.85 18.39
C ASP A 435 -3.31 -17.45 18.15
N GLN A 436 -3.37 -16.98 16.91
CA GLN A 436 -2.94 -15.64 16.55
C GLN A 436 -3.82 -14.60 17.23
N VAL A 437 -5.14 -14.84 17.29
CA VAL A 437 -6.07 -14.00 18.05
C VAL A 437 -5.70 -13.95 19.53
N ARG A 438 -5.42 -15.08 20.18
CA ARG A 438 -5.00 -15.11 21.59
C ARG A 438 -3.69 -14.35 21.82
N THR A 439 -2.71 -14.53 20.93
CA THR A 439 -1.40 -13.89 21.02
C THR A 439 -1.52 -12.37 20.84
N LEU A 440 -2.29 -11.92 19.86
CA LEU A 440 -2.55 -10.49 19.64
C LEU A 440 -3.36 -9.89 20.80
N ALA A 441 -4.38 -10.59 21.30
CA ALA A 441 -5.16 -10.15 22.46
C ALA A 441 -4.28 -10.01 23.72
N ALA A 442 -3.39 -10.96 23.97
CA ALA A 442 -2.43 -10.88 25.07
C ALA A 442 -1.45 -9.71 24.91
N THR A 443 -1.01 -9.44 23.67
CA THR A 443 -0.16 -8.29 23.33
C THR A 443 -0.88 -6.98 23.61
N CYS A 444 -2.11 -6.82 23.09
CA CYS A 444 -2.95 -5.65 23.32
C CYS A 444 -3.23 -5.46 24.82
N PHE A 445 -3.61 -6.53 25.53
CA PHE A 445 -3.85 -6.47 26.98
C PHE A 445 -2.62 -5.97 27.74
N THR A 446 -1.43 -6.46 27.38
CA THR A 446 -0.16 -6.00 27.97
C THR A 446 0.13 -4.53 27.65
N GLN A 447 -0.12 -4.09 26.42
CA GLN A 447 0.09 -2.69 26.00
C GLN A 447 -0.89 -1.71 26.65
N LEU A 448 -2.08 -2.20 27.01
CA LEU A 448 -3.11 -1.43 27.69
C LEU A 448 -2.86 -1.29 29.19
N HIS A 449 -1.77 -1.81 29.75
CA HIS A 449 -1.38 -1.61 31.15
C HIS A 449 -0.08 -0.84 31.25
N ASP A 450 -0.03 0.09 32.21
CA ASP A 450 1.19 0.79 32.57
C ASP A 450 2.23 -0.20 33.13
N PHE A 451 3.48 -0.03 32.71
CA PHE A 451 4.53 -0.96 33.10
C PHE A 451 5.01 -0.74 34.52
N TYR A 452 4.88 0.45 35.09
CA TYR A 452 5.48 0.81 36.37
C TYR A 452 4.54 0.49 37.55
N GLU A 453 3.29 0.94 37.50
CA GLU A 453 2.32 0.78 38.60
C GLU A 453 1.37 -0.41 38.40
N GLU A 454 0.79 -0.56 37.21
CA GLU A 454 -0.32 -1.49 37.01
C GLU A 454 0.17 -2.94 36.84
N ILE A 455 1.19 -3.18 36.02
CA ILE A 455 1.71 -4.53 35.79
C ILE A 455 2.11 -5.22 37.10
N PRO A 456 2.97 -4.64 37.97
CA PRO A 456 3.39 -5.30 39.21
C PRO A 456 2.21 -5.67 40.12
N ARG A 457 1.21 -4.77 40.25
CA ARG A 457 0.01 -5.01 41.07
C ARG A 457 -0.88 -6.13 40.54
N LEU A 458 -0.86 -6.39 39.24
CA LEU A 458 -1.68 -7.42 38.60
C LEU A 458 -1.02 -8.80 38.58
N MET A 459 0.31 -8.88 38.68
CA MET A 459 1.06 -10.12 38.47
C MET A 459 0.61 -11.27 39.37
N GLU A 460 0.42 -11.02 40.67
CA GLU A 460 0.02 -12.07 41.61
C GLU A 460 -1.33 -12.69 41.20
N ASN A 461 -2.33 -11.85 40.93
CA ASN A 461 -3.64 -12.30 40.51
C ASN A 461 -3.60 -13.05 39.18
N LEU A 462 -2.77 -12.61 38.22
CA LEU A 462 -2.59 -13.29 36.93
C LEU A 462 -1.98 -14.69 37.11
N ILE A 463 -0.98 -14.82 37.98
CA ILE A 463 -0.33 -16.11 38.29
C ILE A 463 -1.33 -17.06 38.96
N ILE A 464 -2.08 -16.58 39.95
CA ILE A 464 -3.15 -17.36 40.61
C ILE A 464 -4.21 -17.78 39.59
N CYS A 465 -4.67 -16.86 38.75
CA CYS A 465 -5.63 -17.17 37.68
C CYS A 465 -5.08 -18.22 36.70
N PHE A 466 -3.80 -18.14 36.33
CA PHE A 466 -3.18 -19.11 35.43
C PHE A 466 -3.20 -20.54 36.00
N PHE A 467 -2.84 -20.72 37.27
CA PHE A 467 -2.81 -22.04 37.92
C PHE A 467 -4.22 -22.58 38.27
N THR A 468 -5.23 -21.71 38.35
CA THR A 468 -6.62 -22.09 38.66
C THR A 468 -7.52 -22.25 37.42
N ALA A 469 -7.14 -21.73 36.25
CA ALA A 469 -7.92 -21.75 34.99
C ALA A 469 -7.92 -23.11 34.24
N ARG A 470 -8.26 -24.20 34.93
CA ARG A 470 -8.08 -25.58 34.40
C ARG A 470 -9.07 -25.99 33.32
N ARG A 471 -10.29 -25.45 33.34
CA ARG A 471 -11.40 -25.86 32.45
C ARG A 471 -11.31 -25.30 31.03
N ASN A 472 -10.36 -24.40 30.76
CA ASN A 472 -10.22 -23.77 29.46
C ASN A 472 -8.74 -23.61 29.10
N GLU A 473 -8.19 -24.60 28.39
CA GLU A 473 -6.79 -24.63 27.99
C GLU A 473 -6.40 -23.44 27.10
N ASN A 474 -7.31 -22.98 26.22
CA ASN A 474 -7.09 -21.80 25.40
C ASN A 474 -6.93 -20.54 26.26
N PHE A 475 -7.80 -20.36 27.25
CA PHE A 475 -7.72 -19.24 28.18
C PHE A 475 -6.45 -19.30 29.03
N ARG A 476 -6.10 -20.49 29.53
CA ARG A 476 -4.85 -20.72 30.27
C ARG A 476 -3.61 -20.40 29.44
N TYR A 477 -3.62 -20.76 28.15
CA TYR A 477 -2.58 -20.37 27.21
C TYR A 477 -2.51 -18.85 27.00
N GLY A 478 -3.66 -18.19 26.84
CA GLY A 478 -3.74 -16.74 26.72
C GLY A 478 -3.20 -16.02 27.96
N LEU A 479 -3.53 -16.49 29.17
CA LEU A 479 -3.00 -15.96 30.43
C LEU A 479 -1.48 -16.12 30.52
N LEU A 480 -0.95 -17.28 30.13
CA LEU A 480 0.49 -17.50 30.09
C LEU A 480 1.20 -16.50 29.17
N LYS A 481 0.61 -16.20 28.02
CA LYS A 481 1.12 -15.17 27.11
C LYS A 481 1.08 -13.77 27.73
N VAL A 482 0.00 -13.41 28.41
CA VAL A 482 -0.08 -12.14 29.14
C VAL A 482 1.03 -12.03 30.18
N ILE A 483 1.24 -13.06 31.00
CA ILE A 483 2.30 -13.10 32.01
C ILE A 483 3.67 -12.91 31.33
N GLN A 484 3.98 -13.70 30.30
CA GLN A 484 5.23 -13.58 29.55
C GLN A 484 5.47 -12.16 29.01
N PHE A 485 4.45 -11.58 28.39
CA PHE A 485 4.55 -10.27 27.76
C PHE A 485 4.64 -9.14 28.78
N MET A 486 3.90 -9.20 29.88
CA MET A 486 3.96 -8.21 30.97
C MET A 486 5.33 -8.20 31.66
N VAL A 487 5.90 -9.39 31.92
CA VAL A 487 7.25 -9.51 32.49
C VAL A 487 8.28 -8.89 31.55
N ARG A 488 8.26 -9.26 30.25
CA ARG A 488 9.20 -8.70 29.26
C ARG A 488 9.03 -7.18 29.10
N LYS A 489 7.78 -6.68 29.08
CA LYS A 489 7.48 -5.24 29.02
C LYS A 489 8.03 -4.50 30.24
N ARG A 490 7.77 -4.98 31.47
CA ARG A 490 8.29 -4.38 32.71
C ARG A 490 9.81 -4.34 32.70
N VAL A 491 10.46 -5.47 32.42
CA VAL A 491 11.92 -5.58 32.43
C VAL A 491 12.55 -4.64 31.39
N THR A 492 12.04 -4.67 30.16
CA THR A 492 12.58 -3.84 29.07
C THR A 492 12.39 -2.35 29.34
N ASN A 493 11.15 -1.93 29.64
CA ASN A 493 10.86 -0.50 29.83
C ASN A 493 11.52 0.06 31.09
N ALA A 494 11.64 -0.73 32.17
CA ALA A 494 12.32 -0.29 33.37
C ALA A 494 13.83 -0.14 33.18
N ARG A 495 14.46 -1.04 32.43
CA ARG A 495 15.87 -0.88 32.03
C ARG A 495 16.06 0.41 31.24
N LEU A 496 15.18 0.70 30.27
CA LEU A 496 15.25 1.91 29.46
C LEU A 496 15.00 3.19 30.27
N MET A 497 14.13 3.16 31.28
CA MET A 497 13.78 4.33 32.08
C MET A 497 14.71 4.58 33.28
N PHE A 498 15.19 3.52 33.92
CA PHE A 498 15.94 3.61 35.18
C PHE A 498 17.40 3.16 35.08
N GLY A 499 17.80 2.48 33.99
CA GLY A 499 19.19 2.09 33.73
C GLY A 499 19.81 1.07 34.69
N LYS A 500 19.01 0.41 35.56
CA LYS A 500 19.50 -0.48 36.62
C LYS A 500 19.22 -1.95 36.32
N GLU A 501 20.25 -2.77 36.19
CA GLU A 501 20.11 -4.24 36.10
C GLU A 501 19.65 -4.88 37.42
N VAL A 502 19.91 -4.23 38.56
CA VAL A 502 19.52 -4.75 39.89
C VAL A 502 17.99 -4.82 40.07
N ASP A 503 17.23 -3.87 39.50
CA ASP A 503 15.75 -3.88 39.52
C ASP A 503 15.17 -5.05 38.71
N ARG A 504 15.93 -5.56 37.71
CA ARG A 504 15.51 -6.73 36.92
C ARG A 504 15.55 -8.00 37.76
N GLU A 505 16.70 -8.34 38.35
CA GLU A 505 16.84 -9.60 39.08
C GLU A 505 15.96 -9.64 40.33
N GLU A 506 15.81 -8.51 41.04
CA GLU A 506 14.90 -8.42 42.18
C GLU A 506 13.45 -8.72 41.75
N TYR A 507 12.99 -8.11 40.66
CA TYR A 507 11.65 -8.36 40.14
C TYR A 507 11.46 -9.80 39.65
N LEU A 508 12.45 -10.37 38.95
CA LEU A 508 12.40 -11.75 38.50
C LEU A 508 12.39 -12.74 39.68
N GLU A 509 13.15 -12.48 40.74
CA GLU A 509 13.15 -13.27 41.97
C GLU A 509 11.79 -13.25 42.67
N GLN A 510 11.16 -12.08 42.80
CA GLN A 510 9.80 -11.97 43.34
C GLN A 510 8.81 -12.83 42.55
N LEU A 511 8.90 -12.83 41.22
CA LEU A 511 8.06 -13.66 40.37
C LEU A 511 8.37 -15.16 40.49
N ARG A 512 9.64 -15.54 40.63
CA ARG A 512 10.04 -16.93 40.91
C ARG A 512 9.39 -17.43 42.21
N GLN A 513 9.46 -16.63 43.28
CA GLN A 513 8.84 -16.95 44.56
C GLN A 513 7.31 -17.05 44.46
N MET A 514 6.66 -16.13 43.75
CA MET A 514 5.21 -16.22 43.50
C MET A 514 4.82 -17.48 42.75
N ILE A 515 5.54 -17.85 41.69
CA ILE A 515 5.28 -19.07 40.94
C ILE A 515 5.47 -20.30 41.83
N ALA A 516 6.56 -20.38 42.58
CA ALA A 516 6.82 -21.50 43.50
C ALA A 516 5.73 -21.62 44.59
N LYS A 517 5.22 -20.48 45.08
CA LYS A 517 4.14 -20.43 46.06
C LYS A 517 2.80 -20.93 45.48
N TYR A 518 2.46 -20.53 44.26
CA TYR A 518 1.12 -20.76 43.69
C TYR A 518 1.04 -21.93 42.70
N CYS A 519 2.15 -22.54 42.27
CA CYS A 519 2.11 -23.69 41.36
C CYS A 519 1.40 -24.91 41.96
N VAL A 520 1.39 -25.03 43.29
CA VAL A 520 0.66 -26.07 44.04
C VAL A 520 -0.86 -25.97 43.84
N LEU A 521 -1.36 -24.80 43.41
CA LEU A 521 -2.78 -24.62 43.06
C LEU A 521 -3.13 -25.32 41.74
N ASP A 522 -2.16 -25.80 40.97
CA ASP A 522 -2.41 -26.59 39.76
C ASP A 522 -2.43 -28.09 40.07
N ASP A 523 -3.61 -28.59 40.48
CA ASP A 523 -3.85 -30.03 40.67
C ASP A 523 -4.09 -30.79 39.34
N GLY A 524 -3.96 -30.11 38.19
CA GLY A 524 -4.27 -30.69 36.89
C GLY A 524 -3.25 -31.74 36.44
N LEU A 525 -3.64 -33.02 36.44
CA LEU A 525 -2.79 -34.12 35.93
C LEU A 525 -2.45 -33.99 34.43
N ARG A 526 -3.21 -33.19 33.65
CA ARG A 526 -3.07 -33.08 32.20
C ARG A 526 -2.72 -31.68 31.72
N ALA A 527 -1.80 -31.59 30.77
CA ALA A 527 -1.45 -30.35 30.06
C ALA A 527 -0.96 -30.69 28.65
N SER A 528 -1.34 -29.93 27.61
CA SER A 528 -0.78 -30.15 26.27
C SER A 528 0.72 -29.86 26.21
N TYR A 529 1.40 -30.54 25.28
CA TYR A 529 2.79 -30.26 24.93
C TYR A 529 3.03 -28.79 24.58
N ARG A 530 2.05 -28.17 23.91
CA ARG A 530 2.08 -26.74 23.57
C ARG A 530 2.16 -25.86 24.81
N LEU A 531 1.25 -26.04 25.76
CA LEU A 531 1.21 -25.23 26.98
C LEU A 531 2.51 -25.36 27.77
N ARG A 532 3.01 -26.58 27.91
CA ARG A 532 4.28 -26.89 28.60
C ARG A 532 5.48 -26.21 27.97
N CYS A 533 5.61 -26.21 26.63
CA CYS A 533 6.71 -25.52 25.96
C CYS A 533 6.74 -24.03 26.32
N HIS A 534 5.59 -23.37 26.28
CA HIS A 534 5.53 -21.95 26.61
C HIS A 534 5.71 -21.70 28.11
N LEU A 535 5.24 -22.61 28.97
CA LEU A 535 5.48 -22.50 30.40
C LEU A 535 6.97 -22.64 30.70
N LEU A 536 7.64 -23.58 30.05
CA LEU A 536 9.08 -23.75 30.15
C LEU A 536 9.83 -22.49 29.69
N ASP A 537 9.45 -21.88 28.57
CA ASP A 537 10.03 -20.61 28.11
C ASP A 537 9.88 -19.49 29.16
N LEU A 538 8.72 -19.40 29.83
CA LEU A 538 8.54 -18.45 30.94
C LEU A 538 9.44 -18.79 32.13
N LEU A 539 9.41 -20.04 32.61
CA LEU A 539 10.18 -20.46 33.79
C LEU A 539 11.67 -20.25 33.58
N LEU A 540 12.17 -20.58 32.39
CA LEU A 540 13.56 -20.34 32.02
C LEU A 540 13.90 -18.85 31.96
N TYR A 541 13.02 -18.02 31.38
CA TYR A 541 13.21 -16.57 31.36
C TYR A 541 13.24 -15.97 32.77
N LEU A 542 12.44 -16.54 33.69
CA LEU A 542 12.46 -16.17 35.10
C LEU A 542 13.67 -16.72 35.84
N GLY A 543 14.53 -17.55 35.26
CA GLY A 543 15.75 -18.06 35.90
C GLY A 543 15.64 -19.42 36.60
N PHE A 544 14.54 -20.15 36.43
CA PHE A 544 14.44 -21.54 36.93
C PHE A 544 15.39 -22.47 36.17
N LYS A 545 15.98 -23.43 36.88
CA LYS A 545 16.84 -24.49 36.31
C LYS A 545 16.03 -25.71 35.92
N ARG A 546 16.59 -26.52 35.01
CA ARG A 546 15.95 -27.75 34.49
C ARG A 546 15.45 -28.71 35.58
N MET A 547 16.18 -28.81 36.70
CA MET A 547 15.91 -29.74 37.78
C MET A 547 15.13 -29.12 38.95
N ASP A 548 14.70 -27.87 38.84
CA ASP A 548 13.89 -27.24 39.87
C ASP A 548 12.54 -27.97 39.98
N ALA A 549 12.07 -28.18 41.22
CA ALA A 549 10.85 -28.93 41.49
C ALA A 549 9.64 -28.42 40.69
N VAL A 550 9.52 -27.09 40.56
CA VAL A 550 8.47 -26.43 39.77
C VAL A 550 8.54 -26.82 38.29
N VAL A 551 9.73 -26.85 37.69
CA VAL A 551 9.92 -27.20 36.28
C VAL A 551 9.58 -28.67 36.06
N VAL A 552 10.11 -29.55 36.91
CA VAL A 552 9.86 -31.00 36.83
C VAL A 552 8.37 -31.30 36.96
N ASP A 553 7.71 -30.74 37.97
CA ASP A 553 6.30 -30.97 38.24
C ASP A 553 5.38 -30.42 37.14
N GLN A 554 5.61 -29.16 36.72
CA GLN A 554 4.67 -28.45 35.84
C GLN A 554 4.91 -28.72 34.35
N VAL A 555 6.13 -29.09 33.95
CA VAL A 555 6.51 -29.27 32.54
C VAL A 555 6.66 -30.77 32.20
N PHE A 556 7.40 -31.52 33.01
CA PHE A 556 7.79 -32.89 32.68
C PHE A 556 6.84 -33.96 33.24
N ASN A 557 6.33 -33.80 34.47
CA ASN A 557 5.50 -34.81 35.15
C ASN A 557 4.01 -34.78 34.77
N ARG A 558 3.59 -33.86 33.90
CA ARG A 558 2.20 -33.77 33.45
C ARG A 558 1.91 -34.84 32.37
N LEU A 559 0.66 -35.30 32.25
CA LEU A 559 0.21 -36.18 31.16
C LEU A 559 -0.36 -35.39 29.98
N ALA A 560 0.08 -35.71 28.75
CA ALA A 560 -0.46 -35.03 27.58
C ALA A 560 -1.81 -35.64 27.20
N PRO A 561 -2.79 -34.83 26.72
CA PRO A 561 -4.09 -35.36 26.32
C PRO A 561 -3.99 -36.28 25.09
N ASN A 562 -2.94 -36.14 24.27
CA ASN A 562 -2.63 -36.98 23.11
C ASN A 562 -1.13 -36.87 22.77
N ASN A 563 -0.66 -37.67 21.81
CA ASN A 563 0.74 -37.66 21.36
C ASN A 563 1.05 -36.61 20.27
N PHE A 564 0.05 -35.82 19.83
CA PHE A 564 0.25 -34.82 18.80
C PHE A 564 1.16 -33.70 19.32
N GLY A 565 2.28 -33.47 18.62
CA GLY A 565 3.23 -32.42 18.97
C GLY A 565 4.35 -32.84 19.94
N LEU A 566 4.47 -34.13 20.30
CA LEU A 566 5.57 -34.63 21.14
C LEU A 566 6.94 -34.34 20.52
N ASN A 567 7.15 -34.63 19.24
CA ASN A 567 8.42 -34.36 18.56
C ASN A 567 8.74 -32.86 18.55
N VAL A 568 7.74 -32.00 18.30
CA VAL A 568 7.89 -30.54 18.35
C VAL A 568 8.24 -30.08 19.76
N TYR A 569 7.64 -30.69 20.78
CA TYR A 569 7.94 -30.41 22.18
C TYR A 569 9.38 -30.78 22.55
N LEU A 570 9.84 -31.98 22.19
CA LEU A 570 11.21 -32.41 22.45
C LEU A 570 12.22 -31.49 21.76
N MET A 571 11.99 -31.18 20.48
CA MET A 571 12.82 -30.27 19.69
C MET A 571 12.86 -28.86 20.31
N ARG A 572 11.71 -28.26 20.64
CA ARG A 572 11.64 -26.92 21.24
C ARG A 572 12.23 -26.88 22.63
N THR A 573 12.04 -27.93 23.43
CA THR A 573 12.61 -28.03 24.78
C THR A 573 14.13 -28.02 24.71
N ASN A 574 14.72 -28.82 23.81
CA ASN A 574 16.17 -28.81 23.57
C ASN A 574 16.66 -27.44 23.09
N ALA A 575 15.96 -26.83 22.13
CA ALA A 575 16.30 -25.50 21.62
C ALA A 575 16.26 -24.42 22.72
N LEU A 576 15.27 -24.45 23.62
CA LEU A 576 15.16 -23.48 24.73
C LEU A 576 16.31 -23.62 25.73
N TYR A 577 16.72 -24.85 26.05
CA TYR A 577 17.89 -25.07 26.92
C TYR A 577 19.19 -24.64 26.24
N ASN A 578 19.36 -24.92 24.94
CA ASN A 578 20.54 -24.50 24.18
C ASN A 578 20.62 -22.98 24.03
N ARG A 579 19.50 -22.30 23.79
CA ARG A 579 19.44 -20.83 23.70
C ARG A 579 19.88 -20.14 25.01
N ASN A 580 19.48 -20.69 26.16
CA ASN A 580 19.92 -20.15 27.45
C ASN A 580 21.38 -20.48 27.79
N LEU A 581 21.93 -21.54 27.21
CA LEU A 581 23.36 -21.84 27.29
C LEU A 581 24.16 -20.85 26.43
N GLU A 582 23.69 -20.51 25.22
CA GLU A 582 24.32 -19.54 24.32
C GLU A 582 24.23 -18.10 24.83
N SER A 583 23.12 -17.68 25.46
CA SER A 583 23.02 -16.36 26.09
C SER A 583 23.98 -16.16 27.29
N ASN A 584 24.49 -17.25 27.87
CA ASN A 584 25.55 -17.21 28.89
C ASN A 584 26.96 -17.22 28.27
N VAL A 585 27.10 -17.47 26.96
CA VAL A 585 28.39 -17.57 26.24
C VAL A 585 28.62 -16.39 25.29
N LEU A 586 27.55 -15.72 24.84
CA LEU A 586 27.59 -14.53 23.99
C LEU A 586 27.89 -13.23 24.77
N ASN A 587 29.00 -13.22 25.51
CA ASN A 587 29.76 -11.98 25.81
C ASN A 587 31.02 -11.87 24.94
N THR A 588 31.15 -12.73 23.93
CA THR A 588 32.23 -12.68 22.95
C THR A 588 31.74 -13.28 21.64
N GLN A 589 31.96 -12.51 20.56
CA GLN A 589 31.77 -12.83 19.14
C GLN A 589 30.41 -12.48 18.54
N GLN A 590 30.42 -11.33 17.87
CA GLN A 590 29.53 -10.93 16.80
C GLN A 590 29.57 -11.96 15.66
N GLN A 591 28.42 -12.48 15.28
CA GLN A 591 28.19 -13.00 13.93
C GLN A 591 26.91 -12.40 13.37
N THR A 592 27.12 -11.49 12.42
CA THR A 592 26.15 -11.02 11.43
C THR A 592 25.67 -12.19 10.57
N MET A 593 24.36 -12.41 10.52
CA MET A 593 23.73 -13.09 9.38
C MET A 593 22.73 -12.14 8.72
N GLU A 594 22.98 -11.90 7.45
CA GLU A 594 22.12 -11.21 6.50
C GLU A 594 20.81 -11.97 6.32
N TYR A 595 19.70 -11.28 6.53
CA TYR A 595 18.41 -11.67 5.97
C TYR A 595 18.10 -10.73 4.82
N GLU A 596 18.58 -11.05 3.62
CA GLU A 596 17.91 -10.62 2.40
C GLU A 596 16.71 -11.53 2.19
N VAL A 597 15.53 -11.01 2.52
CA VAL A 597 14.29 -11.49 1.93
C VAL A 597 14.31 -11.01 0.49
N VAL A 598 14.59 -11.93 -0.44
CA VAL A 598 14.31 -11.76 -1.86
C VAL A 598 12.82 -11.55 -2.01
N ILE A 599 12.43 -10.28 -2.06
CA ILE A 599 11.21 -9.85 -2.73
C ILE A 599 11.55 -10.01 -4.21
N GLU A 600 10.87 -10.90 -4.93
CA GLU A 600 10.92 -10.93 -6.39
C GLU A 600 10.53 -9.54 -6.92
N GLY A 601 11.56 -8.77 -7.20
CA GLY A 601 11.56 -7.39 -7.65
C GLY A 601 12.96 -7.15 -8.20
N ASP A 602 12.99 -6.77 -9.47
CA ASP A 602 14.17 -6.54 -10.31
C ASP A 602 14.80 -7.83 -10.88
N GLU A 603 14.15 -8.41 -11.89
CA GLU A 603 14.93 -8.88 -13.05
C GLU A 603 15.58 -7.64 -13.65
N LYS A 604 16.82 -7.41 -13.23
CA LYS A 604 17.76 -6.50 -13.88
C LYS A 604 17.86 -6.90 -15.35
N GLU A 605 17.92 -5.87 -16.19
CA GLU A 605 18.43 -5.94 -17.54
C GLU A 605 19.84 -6.52 -17.49
N ASP A 606 19.98 -7.81 -17.79
CA ASP A 606 21.26 -8.38 -18.21
C ASP A 606 21.48 -7.96 -19.65
N ASP A 607 22.26 -6.88 -19.81
CA ASP A 607 23.11 -6.65 -20.97
C ASP A 607 24.06 -7.85 -21.10
N LEU A 608 23.83 -8.68 -22.11
CA LEU A 608 24.81 -9.63 -22.63
C LEU A 608 24.96 -9.37 -24.13
N GLU A 609 25.74 -8.34 -24.44
CA GLU A 609 26.62 -8.34 -25.61
C GLU A 609 28.01 -8.75 -25.12
N GLU A 610 28.45 -9.97 -25.44
CA GLU A 610 29.77 -10.26 -26.02
C GLU A 610 29.82 -11.76 -26.40
N ASP A 611 30.25 -11.96 -27.66
CA ASP A 611 30.42 -13.18 -28.49
C ASP A 611 29.22 -13.89 -29.13
#